data_AF-E0S9B8-F1
#
_entry.id   AF-E0S9B8-F1
#
_cell.length_a   1.000
_cell.length_b   1.000
_cell.length_c   1.000
_cell.angle_alpha   90.00
_cell.angle_beta   90.00
_cell.angle_gamma   90.00
#
_symmetry.space_group_name_H-M   'P 1'
#
loop_
_entity.id
_entity.type
_entity.pdbx_description
1 polymer ?
#
loop_
_entity_poly.entity_id
_entity_poly.type
_entity_poly.pdbx_seq_one_letter_code
_entity_poly.pdbx_strand_id
1 'polypeptide(L)'
;MTQTDNGVELEESYLSKIYTSQALTLPEDIQNYVLNPKDVDAEIFYLEKYARTKNPDLSKITFMIEVLSKCLKKHSDFRDYIKLLVGIIETYKDYRYSIFCLRAIKSVAGSKFYVPLSFYIIRILKNAISVKNLSVEGRKISYDMVNPDPSRTKSEEHQMFVIEEAGSLLLQHMSVFSKSIGFPELAAVVVSELKKLRIGVFKEVMDNVISNINAQREHVLEKRNNLKLNGIDGKVVSSFESSIEKTLR
;
A
#
# COMPACT_ATOMS: atom_id res chain seq x y z
N MET A 1 -1.57 44.49 0.60
CA MET A 1 -1.98 44.51 2.03
C MET A 1 -2.37 43.10 2.41
N THR A 2 -1.65 42.56 3.40
CA THR A 2 -1.92 41.36 4.22
C THR A 2 -2.29 40.06 3.51
N GLN A 3 -1.24 39.27 3.21
CA GLN A 3 -1.29 37.82 3.36
C GLN A 3 -1.68 37.50 4.80
N THR A 4 -2.83 36.88 5.00
CA THR A 4 -3.15 36.16 6.24
C THR A 4 -2.51 34.78 6.17
N ASP A 5 -1.29 34.71 6.67
CA ASP A 5 -0.61 33.47 7.05
C ASP A 5 -1.31 32.96 8.32
N ASN A 6 -2.46 32.28 8.16
CA ASN A 6 -3.12 31.59 9.26
C ASN A 6 -2.45 30.22 9.43
N GLY A 7 -1.19 30.25 9.86
CA GLY A 7 -0.52 29.10 10.45
C GLY A 7 -1.16 28.79 11.80
N VAL A 8 -2.32 28.13 11.78
CA VAL A 8 -2.86 27.49 12.98
C VAL A 8 -1.84 26.42 13.36
N GLU A 9 -1.08 26.65 14.43
CA GLU A 9 -0.22 25.63 15.01
C GLU A 9 -1.10 24.41 15.32
N LEU A 10 -0.84 23.32 14.58
CA LEU A 10 -1.54 22.07 14.79
C LEU A 10 -1.06 21.50 16.13
N GLU A 11 -1.95 21.41 17.11
CA GLU A 11 -1.61 20.80 18.40
C GLU A 11 -1.08 19.39 18.18
N GLU A 12 0.13 19.11 18.65
CA GLU A 12 0.77 17.81 18.43
C GLU A 12 0.01 16.68 19.11
N SER A 13 -0.29 15.64 18.33
CA SER A 13 -0.87 14.40 18.84
C SER A 13 0.12 13.59 19.69
N TYR A 14 -0.38 12.56 20.38
CA TYR A 14 0.45 11.69 21.22
C TYR A 14 1.51 10.96 20.39
N LEU A 15 1.14 10.40 19.23
CA LEU A 15 2.11 9.74 18.35
C LEU A 15 3.13 10.72 17.75
N SER A 16 2.74 11.96 17.43
CA SER A 16 3.69 12.99 16.98
C SER A 16 4.71 13.33 18.07
N LYS A 17 4.26 13.45 19.31
CA LYS A 17 5.13 13.73 20.47
C LYS A 17 6.11 12.60 20.72
N ILE A 18 5.65 11.34 20.69
CA ILE A 18 6.52 10.16 20.81
C ILE A 18 7.59 10.13 19.73
N TYR A 19 7.20 10.37 18.47
CA TYR A 19 8.15 10.37 17.36
C TYR A 19 9.24 11.44 17.56
N THR A 20 8.82 12.64 17.97
CA THR A 20 9.72 13.80 18.12
C THR A 20 10.65 13.66 19.32
N SER A 21 10.18 13.06 20.42
CA SER A 21 11.00 12.88 21.62
C SER A 21 12.10 11.84 21.46
N GLN A 22 11.98 10.90 20.49
CA GLN A 22 12.91 9.81 20.24
C GLN A 22 13.43 9.14 21.52
N ALA A 23 12.54 8.95 22.51
CA ALA A 23 12.93 8.40 23.80
C ALA A 23 13.55 7.01 23.62
N LEU A 24 14.50 6.64 24.50
CA LEU A 24 15.06 5.28 24.53
C LEU A 24 13.96 4.21 24.74
N THR A 25 12.83 4.61 25.31
CA THR A 25 11.62 3.82 25.54
C THR A 25 10.71 3.70 24.32
N LEU A 26 11.04 4.31 23.17
CA LEU A 26 10.18 4.37 21.98
C LEU A 26 9.59 2.99 21.58
N PRO A 27 10.36 1.88 21.54
CA PRO A 27 9.78 0.57 21.25
C PRO A 27 8.72 0.12 22.27
N GLU A 28 8.97 0.36 23.55
CA GLU A 28 8.07 0.03 24.66
C GLU A 28 6.82 0.91 24.62
N ASP A 29 6.98 2.20 24.36
CA ASP A 29 5.89 3.17 24.24
C ASP A 29 4.95 2.83 23.07
N ILE A 30 5.51 2.43 21.92
CA ILE A 30 4.74 1.94 20.77
C ILE A 30 4.00 0.66 21.14
N GLN A 31 4.67 -0.30 21.77
CA GLN A 31 4.05 -1.56 22.16
C GLN A 31 2.88 -1.33 23.12
N ASN A 32 3.07 -0.47 24.12
CA ASN A 32 2.04 -0.08 25.08
C ASN A 32 0.86 0.61 24.39
N TYR A 33 1.13 1.51 23.44
CA TYR A 33 0.08 2.18 22.68
C TYR A 33 -0.71 1.21 21.79
N VAL A 34 -0.05 0.28 21.08
CA VAL A 34 -0.71 -0.72 20.23
C VAL A 34 -1.62 -1.64 21.05
N LEU A 35 -1.18 -2.03 22.26
CA LEU A 35 -1.99 -2.86 23.16
C LEU A 35 -3.23 -2.09 23.66
N ASN A 36 -3.04 -0.84 24.06
CA ASN A 36 -4.09 0.01 24.62
C ASN A 36 -4.18 1.37 23.89
N PRO A 37 -4.72 1.40 22.65
CA PRO A 37 -4.79 2.62 21.86
C PRO A 37 -5.66 3.67 22.56
N LYS A 38 -5.14 4.89 22.65
CA LYS A 38 -5.86 6.06 23.18
C LYS A 38 -6.11 7.04 22.05
N ASP A 39 -7.32 7.58 21.97
CA ASP A 39 -7.71 8.67 21.07
C ASP A 39 -7.34 8.44 19.59
N VAL A 40 -7.55 7.22 19.07
CA VAL A 40 -7.23 6.84 17.68
C VAL A 40 -7.87 7.79 16.66
N ASP A 41 -9.10 8.24 16.91
CA ASP A 41 -9.79 9.19 16.03
C ASP A 41 -9.08 10.55 15.98
N ALA A 42 -8.55 11.02 17.12
CA ALA A 42 -7.77 12.26 17.18
C ALA A 42 -6.43 12.10 16.47
N GLU A 43 -5.78 10.95 16.56
CA GLU A 43 -4.54 10.64 15.83
C GLU A 43 -4.77 10.60 14.31
N ILE A 44 -5.85 9.97 13.85
CA ILE A 44 -6.26 9.94 12.44
C ILE A 44 -6.50 11.38 11.94
N PHE A 45 -7.24 12.19 12.70
CA PHE A 45 -7.54 13.57 12.34
C PHE A 45 -6.30 14.46 12.31
N TYR A 46 -5.41 14.32 13.30
CA TYR A 46 -4.13 15.00 13.32
C TYR A 46 -3.31 14.65 12.09
N LEU A 47 -3.18 13.36 11.78
CA LEU A 47 -2.42 12.88 10.64
C LEU A 47 -2.98 13.40 9.30
N GLU A 48 -4.31 13.47 9.17
CA GLU A 48 -4.96 14.06 8.00
C GLU A 48 -4.53 15.51 7.78
N LYS A 49 -4.55 16.31 8.85
CA LYS A 49 -4.15 17.72 8.79
C LYS A 49 -2.66 17.88 8.56
N TYR A 50 -1.84 17.14 9.31
CA TYR A 50 -0.38 17.20 9.23
C TYR A 50 0.12 16.81 7.83
N ALA A 51 -0.46 15.78 7.21
CA ALA A 51 -0.07 15.37 5.86
C ALA A 51 -0.32 16.43 4.77
N ARG A 52 -1.14 17.46 5.06
CA ARG A 52 -1.46 18.58 4.16
C ARG A 52 -0.72 19.86 4.48
N THR A 53 0.09 19.91 5.53
CA THR A 53 0.88 21.12 5.86
C THR A 53 1.97 21.36 4.83
N LYS A 54 2.56 22.56 4.85
CA LYS A 54 3.71 22.89 4.00
C LYS A 54 4.94 22.13 4.50
N ASN A 55 5.53 21.28 3.66
CA ASN A 55 6.73 20.48 3.94
C ASN A 55 6.61 19.58 5.20
N PRO A 56 5.67 18.61 5.23
CA PRO A 56 5.58 17.71 6.36
C PRO A 56 6.72 16.71 6.36
N ASP A 57 7.10 16.26 7.55
CA ASP A 57 8.04 15.16 7.73
C ASP A 57 7.38 13.83 7.31
N LEU A 58 7.81 13.28 6.17
CA LEU A 58 7.28 12.02 5.62
C LEU A 58 7.65 10.82 6.48
N SER A 59 8.77 10.88 7.21
CA SER A 59 9.16 9.84 8.16
C SER A 59 8.21 9.81 9.35
N LYS A 60 7.81 10.98 9.86
CA LYS A 60 6.77 11.10 10.91
C LYS A 60 5.43 10.58 10.42
N ILE A 61 4.99 10.93 9.21
CA ILE A 61 3.75 10.42 8.63
C ILE A 61 3.80 8.88 8.51
N THR A 62 4.90 8.36 7.99
CA THR A 62 5.12 6.91 7.84
C THR A 62 5.03 6.19 9.18
N PHE A 63 5.71 6.71 10.20
CA PHE A 63 5.65 6.19 11.56
C PHE A 63 4.21 6.11 12.08
N MET A 64 3.46 7.20 11.96
CA MET A 64 2.07 7.23 12.44
C MET A 64 1.17 6.25 11.68
N ILE A 65 1.30 6.16 10.35
CA ILE A 65 0.59 5.16 9.51
C ILE A 65 0.86 3.74 10.03
N GLU A 66 2.14 3.38 10.25
CA GLU A 66 2.53 2.04 10.69
C GLU A 66 2.06 1.69 12.10
N VAL A 67 2.00 2.67 13.01
CA VAL A 67 1.48 2.46 14.37
C VAL A 67 -0.04 2.36 14.35
N LEU A 68 -0.71 3.28 13.66
CA LEU A 68 -2.18 3.31 13.59
C LEU A 68 -2.74 2.06 12.91
N SER A 69 -2.08 1.53 11.87
CA SER A 69 -2.54 0.29 11.21
C SER A 69 -2.62 -0.91 12.16
N LYS A 70 -1.79 -0.94 13.20
CA LYS A 70 -1.78 -1.99 14.24
C LYS A 70 -2.83 -1.77 15.33
N CYS A 71 -3.41 -0.58 15.41
CA CYS A 71 -4.38 -0.19 16.45
C CYS A 71 -5.85 -0.45 16.03
N LEU A 72 -6.10 -0.82 14.77
CA LEU A 72 -7.44 -0.93 14.18
C LEU A 72 -8.17 -2.18 14.71
N LYS A 73 -9.01 -2.01 15.74
CA LYS A 73 -9.77 -3.11 16.36
C LYS A 73 -11.18 -3.28 15.76
N LYS A 74 -11.82 -2.19 15.32
CA LYS A 74 -13.19 -2.22 14.77
C LYS A 74 -13.21 -1.96 13.26
N HIS A 75 -14.29 -2.40 12.60
CA HIS A 75 -14.49 -2.18 11.17
C HIS A 75 -14.67 -0.69 10.81
N SER A 76 -15.30 0.09 11.69
CA SER A 76 -15.42 1.56 11.54
C SER A 76 -14.04 2.21 11.45
N ASP A 77 -13.17 1.88 12.41
CA ASP A 77 -11.84 2.46 12.55
C ASP A 77 -10.99 2.10 11.33
N PHE A 78 -11.11 0.85 10.85
CA PHE A 78 -10.46 0.41 9.62
C PHE A 78 -10.93 1.23 8.41
N ARG A 79 -12.24 1.42 8.24
CA ARG A 79 -12.78 2.20 7.12
C ARG A 79 -12.26 3.64 7.12
N ASP A 80 -12.28 4.30 8.28
CA ASP A 80 -11.90 5.71 8.37
C ASP A 80 -10.37 5.89 8.24
N TYR A 81 -9.58 4.94 8.76
CA TYR A 81 -8.15 4.84 8.48
C TYR A 81 -7.83 4.64 7.00
N ILE A 82 -8.57 3.78 6.28
CA ILE A 82 -8.35 3.57 4.84
C ILE A 82 -8.68 4.83 4.04
N LYS A 83 -9.73 5.59 4.40
CA LYS A 83 -10.01 6.88 3.75
C LYS A 83 -8.85 7.86 3.91
N LEU A 84 -8.30 7.97 5.12
CA LEU A 84 -7.11 8.77 5.40
C LEU A 84 -5.92 8.31 4.54
N LEU A 85 -5.61 7.01 4.55
CA LEU A 85 -4.49 6.45 3.83
C LEU A 85 -4.58 6.71 2.32
N VAL A 86 -5.76 6.52 1.74
CA VAL A 86 -6.04 6.86 0.34
C VAL A 86 -5.82 8.36 0.09
N GLY A 87 -6.33 9.23 0.97
CA GLY A 87 -6.12 10.67 0.86
C GLY A 87 -4.64 11.06 0.88
N ILE A 88 -3.83 10.41 1.70
CA ILE A 88 -2.37 10.59 1.74
C ILE A 88 -1.75 10.11 0.42
N ILE A 89 -2.06 8.89 -0.04
CA ILE A 89 -1.52 8.34 -1.29
C ILE A 89 -1.89 9.22 -2.50
N GLU A 90 -3.08 9.82 -2.52
CA GLU A 90 -3.49 10.77 -3.56
C GLU A 90 -2.73 12.10 -3.48
N THR A 91 -2.46 12.59 -2.27
CA THR A 91 -1.69 13.82 -2.05
C THR A 91 -0.25 13.65 -2.56
N TYR A 92 0.34 12.48 -2.36
CA TYR A 92 1.73 12.15 -2.71
C TYR A 92 1.84 11.24 -3.96
N LYS A 93 0.94 11.43 -4.95
CA LYS A 93 0.85 10.55 -6.13
C LYS A 93 2.03 10.62 -7.12
N ASP A 94 2.86 11.66 -7.03
CA ASP A 94 3.98 11.86 -7.94
C ASP A 94 5.09 10.82 -7.72
N TYR A 95 5.78 10.45 -8.80
CA TYR A 95 6.80 9.40 -8.76
C TYR A 95 7.89 9.61 -7.71
N ARG A 96 8.29 10.86 -7.44
CA ARG A 96 9.31 11.18 -6.42
C ARG A 96 8.95 10.66 -5.02
N TYR A 97 7.66 10.48 -4.73
CA TYR A 97 7.14 9.97 -3.46
C TYR A 97 6.78 8.48 -3.51
N SER A 98 7.19 7.75 -4.56
CA SER A 98 6.82 6.35 -4.76
C SER A 98 7.16 5.45 -3.58
N ILE A 99 8.36 5.59 -2.98
CA ILE A 99 8.78 4.80 -1.80
C ILE A 99 7.86 5.07 -0.61
N PHE A 100 7.53 6.34 -0.36
CA PHE A 100 6.61 6.74 0.69
C PHE A 100 5.21 6.11 0.49
N CYS A 101 4.66 6.21 -0.73
CA CYS A 101 3.38 5.60 -1.07
C CYS A 101 3.39 4.07 -0.97
N LEU A 102 4.47 3.40 -1.42
CA LEU A 102 4.61 1.95 -1.28
C LEU A 102 4.67 1.53 0.20
N ARG A 103 5.37 2.30 1.04
CA ARG A 103 5.43 2.03 2.48
C ARG A 103 4.07 2.20 3.15
N ALA A 104 3.33 3.24 2.78
CA ALA A 104 1.95 3.44 3.21
C ALA A 104 1.04 2.27 2.80
N ILE A 105 1.11 1.81 1.55
CA ILE A 105 0.36 0.65 1.04
C ILE A 105 0.75 -0.64 1.78
N LYS A 106 2.05 -0.85 2.02
CA LYS A 106 2.57 -2.03 2.73
C LYS A 106 1.96 -2.20 4.12
N SER A 107 1.62 -1.09 4.80
CA SER A 107 0.97 -1.11 6.11
C SER A 107 -0.42 -1.78 6.12
N VAL A 108 -1.08 -1.92 4.95
CA VAL A 108 -2.44 -2.46 4.81
C VAL A 108 -2.58 -3.57 3.79
N ALA A 109 -1.53 -3.89 3.02
CA ALA A 109 -1.58 -4.89 1.94
C ALA A 109 -2.03 -6.28 2.41
N GLY A 110 -1.75 -6.63 3.68
CA GLY A 110 -2.15 -7.87 4.32
C GLY A 110 -3.48 -7.82 5.08
N SER A 111 -4.25 -6.74 4.98
CA SER A 111 -5.52 -6.61 5.71
C SER A 111 -6.54 -7.67 5.26
N LYS A 112 -7.32 -8.18 6.22
CA LYS A 112 -8.44 -9.09 5.96
C LYS A 112 -9.58 -8.44 5.17
N PHE A 113 -9.67 -7.11 5.21
CA PHE A 113 -10.70 -6.36 4.50
C PHE A 113 -10.18 -5.93 3.13
N TYR A 114 -11.03 -6.06 2.12
CA TYR A 114 -10.68 -5.64 0.78
C TYR A 114 -10.54 -4.12 0.69
N VAL A 115 -9.36 -3.69 0.26
CA VAL A 115 -9.04 -2.31 -0.13
C VAL A 115 -8.51 -2.40 -1.55
N PRO A 116 -8.96 -1.59 -2.51
CA PRO A 116 -8.54 -1.67 -3.91
C PRO A 116 -7.11 -1.12 -4.11
N LEU A 117 -6.12 -1.69 -3.41
CA LEU A 117 -4.72 -1.25 -3.42
C LEU A 117 -4.08 -1.47 -4.78
N SER A 118 -4.53 -2.49 -5.51
CA SER A 118 -4.05 -2.79 -6.88
C SER A 118 -4.09 -1.56 -7.79
N PHE A 119 -5.14 -0.72 -7.69
CA PHE A 119 -5.25 0.52 -8.46
C PHE A 119 -4.07 1.48 -8.19
N TYR A 120 -3.77 1.74 -6.92
CA TYR A 120 -2.70 2.65 -6.53
C TYR A 120 -1.31 2.06 -6.84
N ILE A 121 -1.13 0.75 -6.66
CA ILE A 121 0.11 0.05 -6.99
C ILE A 121 0.38 0.09 -8.50
N ILE A 122 -0.63 -0.19 -9.33
CA ILE A 122 -0.53 -0.10 -10.80
C ILE A 122 -0.18 1.33 -11.24
N ARG A 123 -0.75 2.35 -10.60
CA ARG A 123 -0.37 3.74 -10.87
C ARG A 123 1.10 4.01 -10.55
N ILE A 124 1.60 3.52 -9.41
CA ILE A 124 3.02 3.66 -9.04
C ILE A 124 3.91 2.96 -10.09
N LEU A 125 3.56 1.74 -10.52
CA LEU A 125 4.26 1.03 -11.59
C LEU A 125 4.28 1.83 -12.89
N LYS A 126 3.12 2.35 -13.31
CA LYS A 126 3.00 3.18 -14.52
C LYS A 126 3.89 4.41 -14.44
N ASN A 127 3.87 5.11 -13.30
CA ASN A 127 4.70 6.29 -13.08
C ASN A 127 6.18 5.94 -13.13
N ALA A 128 6.60 4.82 -12.51
CA ALA A 128 7.98 4.35 -12.52
C ALA A 128 8.47 4.00 -13.92
N ILE A 129 7.71 3.22 -14.67
CA ILE A 129 8.05 2.79 -16.05
C ILE A 129 8.11 3.99 -17.01
N SER A 130 7.36 5.05 -16.73
CA SER A 130 7.32 6.25 -17.59
C SER A 130 8.54 7.17 -17.43
N VAL A 131 9.38 6.95 -16.41
CA VAL A 131 10.58 7.77 -16.17
C VAL A 131 11.63 7.48 -17.23
N LYS A 132 12.24 8.54 -17.74
CA LYS A 132 13.27 8.51 -18.79
C LYS A 132 14.49 9.31 -18.36
N ASN A 133 15.60 9.15 -19.10
CA ASN A 133 16.87 9.86 -18.87
C ASN A 133 17.44 9.58 -17.48
N LEU A 134 17.54 8.30 -17.14
CA LEU A 134 18.02 7.86 -15.84
C LEU A 134 19.55 7.87 -15.79
N SER A 135 20.08 8.09 -14.61
CA SER A 135 21.50 7.95 -14.30
C SER A 135 21.76 6.66 -13.52
N VAL A 136 22.90 6.04 -13.77
CA VAL A 136 23.40 4.95 -12.92
C VAL A 136 24.17 5.58 -11.76
N GLU A 137 23.73 5.34 -10.52
CA GLU A 137 24.36 5.91 -9.32
C GLU A 137 25.08 4.86 -8.45
N GLY A 138 24.82 3.57 -8.68
CA GLY A 138 25.39 2.46 -7.89
C GLY A 138 24.92 2.45 -6.43
N ARG A 139 23.81 3.12 -6.12
CA ARG A 139 23.30 3.26 -4.74
C ARG A 139 22.30 2.17 -4.40
N LYS A 140 22.39 1.65 -3.17
CA LYS A 140 21.37 0.75 -2.61
C LYS A 140 20.16 1.57 -2.17
N ILE A 141 18.97 1.20 -2.68
CA ILE A 141 17.70 1.84 -2.32
C ILE A 141 16.96 0.99 -1.30
N SER A 142 16.24 1.63 -0.37
CA SER A 142 15.43 0.94 0.65
C SER A 142 14.17 1.73 1.02
N TYR A 143 13.25 1.08 1.73
CA TYR A 143 12.02 1.68 2.25
C TYR A 143 12.24 2.81 3.28
N ASP A 144 13.44 2.94 3.85
CA ASP A 144 13.75 4.02 4.80
C ASP A 144 13.98 5.36 4.09
N MET A 145 14.19 5.33 2.78
CA MET A 145 14.41 6.50 1.94
C MET A 145 13.10 7.18 1.52
N VAL A 146 12.18 7.40 2.48
CA VAL A 146 10.84 7.97 2.21
C VAL A 146 10.89 9.42 1.75
N ASN A 147 11.89 10.18 2.21
CA ASN A 147 12.08 11.56 1.77
C ASN A 147 12.62 11.58 0.34
N PRO A 148 12.01 12.36 -0.58
CA PRO A 148 12.42 12.40 -1.98
C PRO A 148 13.76 13.10 -2.14
N ASP A 149 14.69 12.43 -2.82
CA ASP A 149 15.95 13.03 -3.25
C ASP A 149 15.97 13.18 -4.80
N PRO A 150 16.22 14.38 -5.36
CA PRO A 150 16.19 14.60 -6.81
C PRO A 150 17.20 13.77 -7.62
N SER A 151 18.36 13.46 -7.04
CA SER A 151 19.38 12.63 -7.71
C SER A 151 18.92 11.17 -7.77
N ARG A 152 18.60 10.62 -6.59
CA ARG A 152 18.06 9.28 -6.40
C ARG A 152 16.83 9.01 -7.26
N THR A 153 15.87 9.93 -7.26
CA THR A 153 14.61 9.75 -8.01
C THR A 153 14.79 9.74 -9.53
N LYS A 154 15.98 10.10 -10.03
CA LYS A 154 16.36 9.96 -11.45
C LYS A 154 17.35 8.81 -11.68
N SER A 155 17.52 7.92 -10.71
CA SER A 155 18.44 6.79 -10.84
C SER A 155 17.74 5.51 -11.33
N GLU A 156 18.48 4.67 -12.05
CA GLU A 156 18.00 3.35 -12.47
C GLU A 156 17.69 2.46 -11.26
N GLU A 157 18.48 2.56 -10.19
CA GLU A 157 18.31 1.77 -8.97
C GLU A 157 17.01 2.13 -8.24
N HIS A 158 16.64 3.41 -8.18
CA HIS A 158 15.36 3.83 -7.58
C HIS A 158 14.19 3.34 -8.43
N GLN A 159 14.30 3.41 -9.76
CA GLN A 159 13.26 2.90 -10.64
C GLN A 159 13.07 1.39 -10.49
N MET A 160 14.16 0.62 -10.52
CA MET A 160 14.08 -0.83 -10.38
C MET A 160 13.53 -1.22 -9.01
N PHE A 161 14.02 -0.60 -7.93
CA PHE A 161 13.50 -0.82 -6.58
C PHE A 161 11.98 -0.59 -6.51
N VAL A 162 11.50 0.52 -7.05
CA VAL A 162 10.06 0.83 -7.05
C VAL A 162 9.25 -0.19 -7.85
N ILE A 163 9.77 -0.65 -9.00
CA ILE A 163 9.08 -1.63 -9.85
C ILE A 163 8.99 -3.00 -9.17
N GLU A 164 10.11 -3.49 -8.63
CA GLU A 164 10.18 -4.77 -7.93
C GLU A 164 9.29 -4.78 -6.68
N GLU A 165 9.39 -3.75 -5.86
CA GLU A 165 8.62 -3.62 -4.63
C GLU A 165 7.13 -3.44 -4.89
N ALA A 166 6.75 -2.66 -5.91
CA ALA A 166 5.35 -2.54 -6.32
C ALA A 166 4.80 -3.86 -6.87
N GLY A 167 5.59 -4.60 -7.67
CA GLY A 167 5.22 -5.93 -8.15
C GLY A 167 5.01 -6.92 -7.00
N SER A 168 5.94 -6.95 -6.04
CA SER A 168 5.86 -7.78 -4.84
C SER A 168 4.63 -7.44 -3.98
N LEU A 169 4.38 -6.16 -3.70
CA LEU A 169 3.20 -5.71 -2.96
C LEU A 169 1.90 -6.04 -3.70
N LEU A 170 1.87 -5.97 -5.03
CA LEU A 170 0.71 -6.38 -5.81
C LEU A 170 0.44 -7.87 -5.66
N LEU A 171 1.47 -8.72 -5.77
CA LEU A 171 1.33 -10.16 -5.57
C LEU A 171 0.85 -10.48 -4.15
N GLN A 172 1.42 -9.83 -3.13
CA GLN A 172 0.97 -9.96 -1.75
C GLN A 172 -0.52 -9.61 -1.62
N HIS A 173 -0.93 -8.45 -2.13
CA HIS A 173 -2.31 -7.98 -2.07
C HIS A 173 -3.28 -8.95 -2.79
N MET A 174 -2.93 -9.40 -4.00
CA MET A 174 -3.74 -10.36 -4.75
C MET A 174 -3.80 -11.73 -4.04
N SER A 175 -2.70 -12.15 -3.40
CA SER A 175 -2.64 -13.39 -2.63
C SER A 175 -3.55 -13.40 -1.41
N VAL A 176 -3.88 -12.24 -0.82
CA VAL A 176 -4.87 -12.16 0.28
C VAL A 176 -6.24 -12.63 -0.19
N PHE A 177 -6.68 -12.20 -1.38
CA PHE A 177 -8.01 -12.47 -1.92
C PHE A 177 -8.06 -13.63 -2.91
N SER A 178 -6.93 -14.31 -3.11
CA SER A 178 -6.71 -15.40 -4.07
C SER A 178 -7.62 -16.61 -3.94
N LYS A 179 -8.19 -16.81 -2.74
CA LYS A 179 -9.11 -17.92 -2.46
C LYS A 179 -10.56 -17.58 -2.76
N SER A 180 -10.88 -16.31 -3.00
CA SER A 180 -12.26 -15.88 -3.16
C SER A 180 -12.87 -16.41 -4.45
N ILE A 181 -14.16 -16.74 -4.41
CA ILE A 181 -14.92 -17.14 -5.61
C ILE A 181 -14.93 -16.05 -6.70
N GLY A 182 -14.84 -14.77 -6.30
CA GLY A 182 -14.75 -13.61 -7.20
C GLY A 182 -13.33 -13.20 -7.58
N PHE A 183 -12.31 -13.98 -7.19
CA PHE A 183 -10.92 -13.70 -7.54
C PHE A 183 -10.67 -13.65 -9.06
N PRO A 184 -11.26 -14.54 -9.89
CA PRO A 184 -11.00 -14.52 -11.34
C PRO A 184 -11.35 -13.19 -12.02
N GLU A 185 -12.43 -12.54 -11.58
CA GLU A 185 -12.87 -11.24 -12.08
C GLU A 185 -11.89 -10.13 -11.66
N LEU A 186 -11.47 -10.11 -10.40
CA LEU A 186 -10.45 -9.17 -9.91
C LEU A 186 -9.11 -9.35 -10.64
N ALA A 187 -8.66 -10.60 -10.76
CA ALA A 187 -7.41 -10.95 -11.44
C ALA A 187 -7.43 -10.55 -12.91
N ALA A 188 -8.55 -10.73 -13.62
CA ALA A 188 -8.68 -10.33 -15.02
C ALA A 188 -8.47 -8.81 -15.21
N VAL A 189 -9.05 -7.99 -14.33
CA VAL A 189 -8.89 -6.53 -14.39
C VAL A 189 -7.43 -6.14 -14.14
N VAL A 190 -6.80 -6.68 -13.09
CA VAL A 190 -5.41 -6.39 -12.75
C VAL A 190 -4.45 -6.83 -13.87
N VAL A 191 -4.62 -8.03 -14.42
CA VAL A 191 -3.80 -8.55 -15.52
C VAL A 191 -3.95 -7.70 -16.78
N SER A 192 -5.15 -7.22 -17.08
CA SER A 192 -5.39 -6.34 -18.22
C SER A 192 -4.58 -5.03 -18.11
N GLU A 193 -4.54 -4.43 -16.92
CA GLU A 193 -3.74 -3.23 -16.69
C GLU A 193 -2.23 -3.51 -16.72
N LEU A 194 -1.77 -4.61 -16.11
CA LEU A 194 -0.35 -4.99 -16.13
C LEU A 194 0.17 -5.27 -17.55
N LYS A 195 -0.66 -5.85 -18.43
CA LYS A 195 -0.28 -6.10 -19.84
C LYS A 195 0.10 -4.81 -20.58
N LYS A 196 -0.47 -3.67 -20.21
CA LYS A 196 -0.14 -2.36 -20.79
C LYS A 196 1.22 -1.82 -20.35
N LEU A 197 1.79 -2.38 -19.28
CA LEU A 197 3.06 -1.97 -18.68
C LEU A 197 4.25 -2.83 -19.16
N ARG A 198 4.02 -3.82 -20.04
CA ARG A 198 5.05 -4.71 -20.61
C ARG A 198 5.90 -3.99 -21.66
N ILE A 199 6.79 -3.11 -21.23
CA ILE A 199 7.58 -2.24 -22.13
C ILE A 199 9.07 -2.44 -21.86
N GLY A 200 9.84 -2.63 -22.95
CA GLY A 200 11.31 -2.68 -22.92
C GLY A 200 11.84 -3.69 -21.90
N VAL A 201 12.78 -3.24 -21.06
CA VAL A 201 13.46 -4.06 -20.04
C VAL A 201 12.55 -4.52 -18.90
N PHE A 202 11.38 -3.90 -18.71
CA PHE A 202 10.44 -4.27 -17.63
C PHE A 202 9.47 -5.39 -18.01
N LYS A 203 9.49 -5.83 -19.28
CA LYS A 203 8.60 -6.86 -19.79
C LYS A 203 8.67 -8.14 -18.95
N GLU A 204 9.87 -8.58 -18.60
CA GLU A 204 10.09 -9.82 -17.84
C GLU A 204 9.50 -9.71 -16.42
N VAL A 205 9.75 -8.59 -15.72
CA VAL A 205 9.22 -8.35 -14.38
C VAL A 205 7.69 -8.36 -14.40
N MET A 206 7.07 -7.69 -15.38
CA MET A 206 5.61 -7.68 -15.53
C MET A 206 5.06 -9.06 -15.92
N ASP A 207 5.75 -9.79 -16.79
CA ASP A 207 5.37 -11.15 -17.20
C ASP A 207 5.39 -12.12 -16.02
N ASN A 208 6.37 -12.01 -15.14
CA ASN A 208 6.43 -12.79 -13.91
C ASN A 208 5.21 -12.51 -12.99
N VAL A 209 4.90 -11.23 -12.74
CA VAL A 209 3.73 -10.85 -11.92
C VAL A 209 2.43 -11.36 -12.54
N ILE A 210 2.25 -11.17 -13.87
CA ILE A 210 1.08 -11.63 -14.61
C ILE A 210 0.93 -13.15 -14.54
N SER A 211 2.04 -13.89 -14.73
CA SER A 211 2.06 -15.35 -14.69
C SER A 211 1.57 -15.89 -13.35
N ASN A 212 2.08 -15.35 -12.24
CA ASN A 212 1.67 -15.75 -10.89
C ASN A 212 0.17 -15.48 -10.63
N ILE A 213 -0.34 -14.31 -11.04
CA ILE A 213 -1.78 -13.99 -10.90
C ILE A 213 -2.65 -14.92 -11.76
N ASN A 214 -2.25 -15.18 -13.00
CA ASN A 214 -2.99 -16.07 -13.89
C ASN A 214 -3.01 -17.52 -13.40
N ALA A 215 -1.89 -18.03 -12.88
CA ALA A 215 -1.83 -19.39 -12.34
C ALA A 215 -2.87 -19.61 -11.24
N GLN A 216 -3.00 -18.67 -10.30
CA GLN A 216 -4.04 -18.73 -9.28
C GLN A 216 -5.45 -18.56 -9.89
N ARG A 217 -5.63 -17.63 -10.83
CA ARG A 217 -6.92 -17.38 -11.48
C ARG A 217 -7.46 -18.64 -12.15
N GLU A 218 -6.63 -19.33 -12.92
CA GLU A 218 -7.01 -20.57 -13.60
C GLU A 218 -7.30 -21.70 -12.58
N HIS A 219 -6.52 -21.81 -11.50
CA HIS A 219 -6.79 -22.77 -10.42
C HIS A 219 -8.17 -22.55 -9.78
N VAL A 220 -8.53 -21.29 -9.49
CA VAL A 220 -9.84 -20.95 -8.92
C VAL A 220 -10.97 -21.22 -9.91
N LEU A 221 -10.78 -20.89 -11.19
CA LEU A 221 -11.77 -21.15 -12.24
C LEU A 221 -12.05 -22.64 -12.44
N GLU A 222 -11.00 -23.47 -12.47
CA GLU A 222 -11.13 -24.92 -12.58
C GLU A 222 -11.98 -25.49 -11.43
N LYS A 223 -11.67 -25.09 -10.19
CA LYS A 223 -12.43 -25.51 -9.00
C LYS A 223 -13.87 -24.99 -9.02
N ARG A 224 -14.07 -23.74 -9.47
CA ARG A 224 -15.40 -23.13 -9.58
C ARG A 224 -16.27 -23.84 -10.61
N ASN A 225 -15.72 -24.23 -11.75
CA ASN A 225 -16.45 -24.95 -12.80
C ASN A 225 -16.93 -26.34 -12.35
N ASN A 226 -16.20 -26.97 -11.42
CA ASN A 226 -16.60 -28.24 -10.81
C ASN A 226 -17.76 -28.08 -9.81
N LEU A 227 -18.00 -26.86 -9.31
CA LEU A 227 -19.19 -26.56 -8.53
C LEU A 227 -20.36 -26.30 -9.48
N LYS A 228 -21.34 -27.21 -9.48
CA LYS A 228 -22.64 -27.00 -10.11
C LYS A 228 -23.46 -25.99 -9.29
N LEU A 229 -23.04 -24.73 -9.28
CA LEU A 229 -23.66 -23.65 -8.50
C LEU A 229 -25.03 -23.29 -9.11
N ASN A 230 -26.11 -23.82 -8.53
CA ASN A 230 -27.48 -23.41 -8.82
C ASN A 230 -27.90 -22.21 -7.95
N GLY A 231 -27.09 -21.14 -7.93
CA GLY A 231 -27.32 -19.92 -7.13
C GLY A 231 -26.20 -19.61 -6.13
N ILE A 232 -26.38 -18.52 -5.37
CA ILE A 232 -25.44 -18.06 -4.34
C ILE A 232 -25.88 -18.63 -2.97
N ASP A 233 -25.42 -19.82 -2.62
CA ASP A 233 -25.49 -20.33 -1.25
C ASP A 233 -24.19 -19.97 -0.51
N GLY A 234 -24.29 -19.13 0.51
CA GLY A 234 -23.14 -18.70 1.31
C GLY A 234 -22.35 -19.85 1.94
N LYS A 235 -23.01 -20.97 2.29
CA LYS A 235 -22.31 -22.16 2.82
C LYS A 235 -21.46 -22.84 1.76
N VAL A 236 -21.98 -22.93 0.54
CA VAL A 236 -21.26 -23.49 -0.61
C VAL A 236 -20.06 -22.60 -0.98
N VAL A 237 -20.23 -21.27 -0.94
CA VAL A 237 -19.14 -20.32 -1.14
C VAL A 237 -18.07 -20.48 -0.06
N SER A 238 -18.42 -20.51 1.22
CA SER A 238 -17.43 -20.69 2.29
C SER A 238 -16.70 -22.04 2.23
N SER A 239 -17.42 -23.12 1.88
CA SER A 239 -16.82 -24.43 1.66
C SER A 239 -15.85 -24.42 0.48
N PHE A 240 -16.20 -23.72 -0.60
CA PHE A 240 -15.33 -23.53 -1.75
C PHE A 240 -14.05 -22.79 -1.38
N GLU A 241 -14.18 -21.59 -0.79
CA GLU A 241 -13.04 -20.73 -0.47
C GLU A 241 -12.08 -21.40 0.54
N SER A 242 -12.60 -22.27 1.42
CA SER A 242 -11.81 -23.08 2.33
C SER A 242 -11.01 -24.19 1.62
N SER A 243 -11.51 -24.69 0.50
CA SER A 243 -10.87 -25.75 -0.30
C SER A 243 -9.77 -25.25 -1.24
N ILE A 244 -9.70 -23.93 -1.48
CA ILE A 244 -8.69 -23.33 -2.37
C ILE A 244 -7.37 -23.16 -1.63
N GLU A 245 -6.29 -23.65 -2.23
CA GLU A 245 -4.92 -23.39 -1.78
C GLU A 245 -4.37 -22.11 -2.42
N LYS A 246 -3.45 -21.44 -1.70
CA LYS A 246 -2.75 -20.27 -2.24
C LYS A 246 -1.52 -20.75 -3.01
N THR A 247 -1.46 -20.46 -4.29
CA THR A 247 -0.30 -20.77 -5.15
C THR A 247 0.52 -19.53 -5.49
N LEU A 248 -0.03 -18.33 -5.27
CA LEU A 248 0.67 -17.05 -5.34
C LEU A 248 1.79 -16.99 -4.27
N ARG A 249 3.04 -16.92 -4.73
CA ARG A 249 4.24 -16.71 -3.91
C ARG A 249 4.91 -15.40 -4.29
#